data_AF-A0A834GPK7-F1
#
_entry.id   AF-A0A834GPK7-F1
#
_cell.length_a   1.000
_cell.length_b   1.000
_cell.length_c   1.000
_cell.angle_alpha   90.00
_cell.angle_beta   90.00
_cell.angle_gamma   90.00
#
_symmetry.space_group_name_H-M   'P 1'
#
loop_
_entity.id
_entity.type
_entity.pdbx_description
1 polymer ?
#
loop_
_entity_poly.entity_id
_entity_poly.type
_entity_poly.pdbx_seq_one_letter_code
_entity_poly.pdbx_strand_id
1 'polypeptide(L)'
;MAARIFQLCLCILFISLAFPLSSHAIPSKPNAEKPSSFDFIKHLEGCHKGETVEGLQQLKKYLEKFGYLNYNHSQNQSHANDDNFDDLLEAAVKTYQLNYHLKATGTLDAQTVSKMSSPRCGVADIVNGTNWMRAGKKRPNHGRNALHTVSHYSFFQGNPKWPASQTHLTYGFRPGTTASAKSAVARAFDKWASATQFTFSQSQDFGSANLKIGFHRRDHGDGFPFDGPGGTLAHAWAPTNGRFHYDADEVWSAGPRPGAFELETVALHEIGHLLGLGHSSVPDAIMYATIDQGVAKGLHGDDIQGIKALYNV
;
A
#
# COMPACT_ATOMS: atom_id res chain seq x y z
N MET A 1 -17.59 53.31 -87.61
CA MET A 1 -16.36 53.00 -86.86
C MET A 1 -16.68 51.94 -85.81
N ALA A 2 -15.86 50.89 -85.74
CA ALA A 2 -15.62 49.95 -84.63
C ALA A 2 -16.82 49.53 -83.75
N ALA A 3 -17.31 48.29 -83.86
CA ALA A 3 -16.80 47.06 -83.22
C ALA A 3 -17.41 46.79 -81.83
N ARG A 4 -17.78 45.53 -81.67
CA ARG A 4 -18.53 44.88 -80.58
C ARG A 4 -17.87 45.05 -79.20
N ILE A 5 -18.66 44.96 -78.12
CA ILE A 5 -18.40 44.09 -76.94
C ILE A 5 -19.75 43.87 -76.23
N PHE A 6 -20.14 42.60 -76.09
CA PHE A 6 -21.29 42.11 -75.34
C PHE A 6 -20.73 41.63 -73.99
N GLN A 7 -21.05 42.29 -72.89
CA GLN A 7 -20.52 41.95 -71.57
C GLN A 7 -21.60 41.21 -70.78
N LEU A 8 -21.50 39.88 -70.77
CA LEU A 8 -22.38 38.98 -70.01
C LEU A 8 -21.94 39.03 -68.54
N CYS A 9 -22.81 39.49 -67.64
CA CYS A 9 -22.62 39.37 -66.19
C CYS A 9 -22.80 37.90 -65.78
N LEU A 10 -21.73 37.24 -65.34
CA LEU A 10 -21.76 35.90 -64.78
C LEU A 10 -21.90 35.99 -63.26
N CYS A 11 -23.09 35.70 -62.73
CA CYS A 11 -23.31 35.50 -61.30
C CYS A 11 -22.70 34.14 -60.89
N ILE A 12 -21.60 34.17 -60.12
CA ILE A 12 -21.01 32.96 -59.52
C ILE A 12 -21.76 32.65 -58.22
N LEU A 13 -22.57 31.60 -58.24
CA LEU A 13 -23.15 30.96 -57.05
C LEU A 13 -22.05 30.15 -56.34
N PHE A 14 -21.67 30.57 -55.15
CA PHE A 14 -20.84 29.76 -54.25
C PHE A 14 -21.71 28.64 -53.64
N ILE A 15 -21.57 27.42 -54.17
CA ILE A 15 -22.09 26.21 -53.53
C ILE A 15 -21.05 25.77 -52.49
N SER A 16 -21.34 26.00 -51.21
CA SER A 16 -20.59 25.43 -50.09
C SER A 16 -20.88 23.93 -49.99
N LEU A 17 -19.98 23.10 -50.51
CA LEU A 17 -19.93 21.67 -50.22
C LEU A 17 -19.54 21.47 -48.75
N ALA A 18 -20.54 21.31 -47.89
CA ALA A 18 -20.35 20.78 -46.54
C ALA A 18 -19.99 19.29 -46.64
N PHE A 19 -18.70 18.97 -46.58
CA PHE A 19 -18.25 17.61 -46.33
C PHE A 19 -18.57 17.24 -44.88
N PRO A 20 -19.30 16.14 -44.60
CA PRO A 20 -19.41 15.64 -43.25
C PRO A 20 -18.04 15.10 -42.84
N LEU A 21 -17.34 15.84 -41.98
CA LEU A 21 -16.22 15.32 -41.19
C LEU A 21 -16.76 14.16 -40.34
N SER A 22 -16.66 12.96 -40.88
CA SER A 22 -16.90 11.73 -40.14
C SER A 22 -15.76 11.60 -39.14
N SER A 23 -15.97 12.09 -37.92
CA SER A 23 -15.10 11.86 -36.78
C SER A 23 -15.00 10.36 -36.55
N HIS A 24 -14.01 9.72 -37.18
CA HIS A 24 -13.63 8.37 -36.84
C HIS A 24 -13.04 8.45 -35.43
N ALA A 25 -13.87 8.15 -34.43
CA ALA A 25 -13.38 7.86 -33.10
C ALA A 25 -12.38 6.71 -33.24
N ILE A 26 -11.10 7.03 -33.11
CA ILE A 26 -10.06 6.03 -32.90
C ILE A 26 -10.53 5.24 -31.67
N PRO A 27 -10.69 3.91 -31.75
CA PRO A 27 -10.97 3.12 -30.57
C PRO A 27 -9.84 3.39 -29.58
N SER A 28 -10.17 4.01 -28.46
CA SER A 28 -9.27 4.10 -27.33
C SER A 28 -8.86 2.67 -27.01
N LYS A 29 -7.57 2.35 -27.20
CA LYS A 29 -6.99 1.12 -26.68
C LYS A 29 -7.47 0.93 -25.23
N PRO A 30 -7.81 -0.30 -24.79
CA PRO A 30 -8.03 -0.53 -23.37
C PRO A 30 -6.81 0.04 -22.64
N ASN A 31 -7.03 0.86 -21.61
CA ASN A 31 -5.98 1.46 -20.80
C ASN A 31 -4.87 0.42 -20.60
N ALA A 32 -3.70 0.65 -21.20
CA ALA A 32 -2.54 -0.14 -20.84
C ALA A 32 -2.35 0.09 -19.34
N GLU A 33 -2.59 -0.95 -18.53
CA GLU A 33 -2.34 -0.89 -17.10
C GLU A 33 -0.91 -0.38 -16.91
N LYS A 34 -0.75 0.70 -16.13
CA LYS A 34 0.59 1.20 -15.84
C LYS A 34 1.32 0.08 -15.09
N PRO A 35 2.54 -0.28 -15.51
CA PRO A 35 3.28 -1.35 -14.85
C PRO A 35 3.47 -1.01 -13.38
N SER A 36 3.37 -2.02 -12.51
CA SER A 36 3.54 -1.85 -11.08
C SER A 36 4.98 -1.49 -10.76
N SER A 37 5.19 -0.61 -9.78
CA SER A 37 6.53 -0.31 -9.28
C SER A 37 7.27 -1.51 -8.67
N PHE A 38 6.58 -2.61 -8.34
CA PHE A 38 7.21 -3.88 -7.89
C PHE A 38 7.36 -4.94 -9.00
N ASP A 39 7.02 -4.61 -10.26
CA ASP A 39 7.17 -5.55 -11.38
C ASP A 39 8.63 -5.90 -11.67
N PHE A 40 9.59 -5.08 -11.22
CA PHE A 40 11.02 -5.41 -11.33
C PHE A 40 11.35 -6.73 -10.62
N ILE A 41 10.62 -7.16 -9.59
CA ILE A 41 10.97 -8.40 -8.86
C ILE A 41 10.74 -9.64 -9.75
N LYS A 42 9.88 -9.55 -10.77
CA LYS A 42 9.54 -10.66 -11.67
C LYS A 42 10.74 -11.21 -12.45
N HIS A 43 11.71 -10.37 -12.81
CA HIS A 43 12.89 -10.85 -13.55
C HIS A 43 13.93 -11.55 -12.66
N LEU A 44 13.75 -11.53 -11.34
CA LEU A 44 14.63 -12.17 -10.37
C LEU A 44 14.15 -13.58 -9.98
N GLU A 45 13.14 -14.12 -10.66
CA GLU A 45 12.62 -15.45 -10.37
C GLU A 45 13.70 -16.53 -10.58
N GLY A 46 13.89 -17.37 -9.58
CA GLY A 46 14.89 -18.42 -9.52
C GLY A 46 16.22 -17.97 -8.90
N CYS A 47 16.45 -16.67 -8.69
CA CYS A 47 17.71 -16.20 -8.13
C CYS A 47 17.95 -16.73 -6.71
N HIS A 48 19.19 -17.10 -6.43
CA HIS A 48 19.61 -17.66 -5.15
C HIS A 48 21.04 -17.26 -4.79
N LYS A 49 21.43 -17.61 -3.56
CA LYS A 49 22.73 -17.25 -3.01
C LYS A 49 23.91 -17.66 -3.92
N GLY A 50 24.85 -16.74 -4.09
CA GLY A 50 26.08 -16.93 -4.88
C GLY A 50 25.97 -16.42 -6.31
N GLU A 51 24.78 -16.01 -6.75
CA GLU A 51 24.58 -15.40 -8.06
C GLU A 51 24.72 -13.87 -7.99
N THR A 52 25.16 -13.28 -9.10
CA THR A 52 25.15 -11.83 -9.32
C THR A 52 24.22 -11.54 -10.50
N VAL A 53 23.11 -10.85 -10.24
CA VAL A 53 22.05 -10.61 -11.22
C VAL A 53 21.61 -9.15 -11.13
N GLU A 54 21.64 -8.45 -12.27
CA GLU A 54 21.18 -7.07 -12.37
C GLU A 54 19.77 -6.92 -11.77
N GLY A 55 19.61 -5.96 -10.85
CA GLY A 55 18.35 -5.71 -10.15
C GLY A 55 18.30 -6.22 -8.71
N LEU A 56 19.25 -7.05 -8.27
CA LEU A 56 19.34 -7.50 -6.89
C LEU A 56 19.61 -6.34 -5.92
N GLN A 57 20.33 -5.29 -6.35
CA GLN A 57 20.44 -4.05 -5.57
C GLN A 57 19.07 -3.44 -5.26
N GLN A 58 18.14 -3.45 -6.22
CA GLN A 58 16.80 -2.92 -6.03
C GLN A 58 15.96 -3.79 -5.08
N LEU A 59 16.14 -5.12 -5.15
CA LEU A 59 15.52 -6.04 -4.20
C LEU A 59 16.04 -5.82 -2.77
N LYS A 60 17.34 -5.57 -2.59
CA LYS A 60 17.92 -5.23 -1.29
C LYS A 60 17.23 -3.99 -0.70
N LYS A 61 17.09 -2.93 -1.49
CA LYS A 61 16.36 -1.70 -1.09
C LYS A 61 14.90 -1.98 -0.73
N TYR A 62 14.21 -2.86 -1.48
CA TYR A 62 12.86 -3.30 -1.16
C TYR A 62 12.81 -4.00 0.22
N LEU A 63 13.71 -4.95 0.47
CA LEU A 63 13.75 -5.69 1.73
C LEU A 63 14.19 -4.81 2.90
N GLU A 64 15.07 -3.83 2.68
CA GLU A 64 15.43 -2.80 3.66
C GLU A 64 14.23 -1.92 4.00
N LYS A 65 13.49 -1.44 3.00
CA LYS A 65 12.27 -0.62 3.19
C LYS A 65 11.25 -1.32 4.10
N PHE A 66 11.07 -2.63 3.94
CA PHE A 66 10.14 -3.41 4.77
C PHE A 66 10.79 -4.04 6.02
N GLY A 67 12.07 -3.73 6.29
CA GLY A 67 12.77 -4.07 7.53
C GLY A 67 13.37 -5.48 7.60
N TYR A 68 13.35 -6.24 6.50
CA TYR A 68 13.93 -7.58 6.42
C TYR A 68 15.44 -7.59 6.31
N LEU A 69 16.01 -6.48 5.83
CA LEU A 69 17.44 -6.36 5.55
C LEU A 69 17.98 -5.07 6.19
N ASN A 70 19.20 -5.13 6.70
CA ASN A 70 19.89 -3.96 7.22
C ASN A 70 21.40 -4.18 7.14
N TYR A 71 22.05 -3.54 6.17
CA TYR A 71 23.51 -3.62 6.02
C TYR A 71 24.29 -2.71 6.98
N ASN A 72 23.65 -1.68 7.57
CA ASN A 72 24.34 -0.70 8.43
C ASN A 72 24.95 -1.31 9.68
N HIS A 73 24.42 -2.43 10.17
CA HIS A 73 24.95 -3.18 11.31
C HIS A 73 25.83 -4.38 10.93
N SER A 74 26.15 -4.54 9.64
CA SER A 74 26.96 -5.63 9.14
C SER A 74 28.39 -5.18 8.80
N GLN A 75 29.36 -6.09 8.88
CA GLN A 75 30.70 -5.89 8.31
C GLN A 75 30.68 -5.83 6.77
N ASN A 76 29.51 -6.01 6.16
CA ASN A 76 29.28 -6.19 4.72
C ASN A 76 28.63 -4.97 4.06
N GLN A 77 28.84 -3.75 4.58
CA GLN A 77 28.25 -2.51 4.03
C GLN A 77 28.52 -2.32 2.53
N SER A 78 29.63 -2.84 2.00
CA SER A 78 29.95 -2.83 0.57
C SER A 78 28.91 -3.54 -0.29
N HIS A 79 28.23 -4.56 0.23
CA HIS A 79 27.22 -5.35 -0.47
C HIS A 79 25.83 -4.71 -0.47
N ALA A 80 25.62 -3.61 0.26
CA ALA A 80 24.33 -2.91 0.28
C ALA A 80 23.94 -2.37 -1.11
N ASN A 81 24.93 -2.05 -1.93
CA ASN A 81 24.74 -1.38 -3.21
C ASN A 81 25.17 -2.21 -4.43
N ASP A 82 25.46 -3.50 -4.25
CA ASP A 82 25.78 -4.40 -5.37
C ASP A 82 24.64 -5.36 -5.70
N ASP A 83 24.78 -6.04 -6.82
CA ASP A 83 23.86 -7.05 -7.34
C ASP A 83 24.20 -8.47 -6.89
N ASN A 84 25.02 -8.66 -5.85
CA ASN A 84 25.37 -9.99 -5.34
C ASN A 84 24.28 -10.53 -4.41
N PHE A 85 23.88 -11.79 -4.60
CA PHE A 85 23.01 -12.51 -3.70
C PHE A 85 23.82 -13.12 -2.55
N ASP A 86 24.01 -12.35 -1.48
CA ASP A 86 24.82 -12.75 -0.32
C ASP A 86 24.02 -13.50 0.77
N ASP A 87 24.72 -13.90 1.83
CA ASP A 87 24.12 -14.57 2.99
C ASP A 87 23.06 -13.73 3.71
N LEU A 88 23.20 -12.39 3.70
CA LEU A 88 22.24 -11.49 4.35
C LEU A 88 20.94 -11.42 3.55
N LEU A 89 21.03 -11.32 2.23
CA LEU A 89 19.87 -11.37 1.33
C LEU A 89 19.16 -12.72 1.44
N GLU A 90 19.88 -13.84 1.48
CA GLU A 90 19.29 -15.18 1.67
C GLU A 90 18.51 -15.26 3.00
N ALA A 91 19.10 -14.76 4.09
CA ALA A 91 18.44 -14.74 5.39
C ALA A 91 17.19 -13.83 5.41
N ALA A 92 17.25 -12.68 4.73
CA ALA A 92 16.13 -11.77 4.58
C ALA A 92 14.97 -12.41 3.78
N VAL A 93 15.29 -13.08 2.66
CA VAL A 93 14.30 -13.81 1.85
C VAL A 93 13.65 -14.94 2.66
N LYS A 94 14.43 -15.73 3.41
CA LYS A 94 13.87 -16.77 4.31
C LYS A 94 12.92 -16.17 5.35
N THR A 95 13.28 -15.01 5.90
CA THR A 95 12.44 -14.33 6.90
C THR A 95 11.14 -13.82 6.29
N TYR A 96 11.20 -13.23 5.10
CA TYR A 96 10.03 -12.83 4.32
C TYR A 96 9.10 -14.01 4.06
N GLN A 97 9.64 -15.10 3.52
CA GLN A 97 8.88 -16.32 3.23
C GLN A 97 8.15 -16.83 4.47
N LEU A 98 8.82 -16.85 5.63
CA LEU A 98 8.21 -17.29 6.89
C LEU A 98 7.10 -16.37 7.41
N ASN A 99 7.17 -15.06 7.15
CA ASN A 99 6.12 -14.10 7.55
C ASN A 99 4.86 -14.27 6.70
N TYR A 100 5.01 -14.64 5.43
CA TYR A 100 3.92 -14.85 4.48
C TYR A 100 3.51 -16.33 4.32
N HIS A 101 3.94 -17.21 5.24
CA HIS A 101 3.68 -18.65 5.26
C HIS A 101 4.07 -19.40 3.99
N LEU A 102 5.11 -18.92 3.31
CA LEU A 102 5.77 -19.61 2.21
C LEU A 102 6.84 -20.57 2.75
N LYS A 103 7.30 -21.50 1.89
CA LYS A 103 8.42 -22.37 2.21
C LYS A 103 9.70 -21.53 2.31
N ALA A 104 10.43 -21.65 3.41
CA ALA A 104 11.65 -20.88 3.66
C ALA A 104 12.86 -21.44 2.87
N THR A 105 12.82 -21.30 1.55
CA THR A 105 13.87 -21.77 0.63
C THR A 105 15.10 -20.85 0.65
N GLY A 106 14.91 -19.54 0.85
CA GLY A 106 15.95 -18.52 0.63
C GLY A 106 16.22 -18.20 -0.83
N THR A 107 15.44 -18.78 -1.74
CA THR A 107 15.46 -18.54 -3.18
C THR A 107 14.26 -17.67 -3.55
N LEU A 108 14.41 -16.83 -4.58
CA LEU A 108 13.29 -16.10 -5.18
C LEU A 108 12.45 -17.02 -6.07
N ASP A 109 11.85 -18.05 -5.48
CA ASP A 109 10.92 -18.92 -6.21
C ASP A 109 9.65 -18.18 -6.65
N ALA A 110 8.91 -18.76 -7.59
CA ALA A 110 7.72 -18.15 -8.19
C ALA A 110 6.69 -17.65 -7.16
N GLN A 111 6.51 -18.39 -6.04
CA GLN A 111 5.58 -17.97 -4.99
C GLN A 111 6.09 -16.77 -4.22
N THR A 112 7.40 -16.73 -3.94
CA THR A 112 8.07 -15.60 -3.28
C THR A 112 8.02 -14.35 -4.14
N VAL A 113 8.36 -14.47 -5.43
CA VAL A 113 8.29 -13.37 -6.40
C VAL A 113 6.85 -12.85 -6.54
N SER A 114 5.87 -13.74 -6.72
CA SER A 114 4.47 -13.36 -6.81
C SER A 114 4.00 -12.57 -5.58
N LYS A 115 4.38 -13.03 -4.38
CA LYS A 115 4.02 -12.34 -3.12
C LYS A 115 4.76 -11.01 -2.96
N MET A 116 6.05 -10.93 -3.29
CA MET A 116 6.83 -9.68 -3.22
C MET A 116 6.37 -8.62 -4.22
N SER A 117 5.91 -9.04 -5.40
CA SER A 117 5.32 -8.17 -6.42
C SER A 117 3.88 -7.74 -6.11
N SER A 118 3.25 -8.27 -5.05
CA SER A 118 1.89 -7.89 -4.69
C SER A 118 1.83 -6.47 -4.10
N PRO A 119 0.84 -5.64 -4.48
CA PRO A 119 0.64 -4.34 -3.86
C PRO A 119 0.35 -4.47 -2.36
N ARG A 120 0.85 -3.53 -1.56
CA ARG A 120 0.83 -3.62 -0.10
C ARG A 120 0.88 -2.26 0.60
N CYS A 121 0.64 -2.30 1.91
CA CYS A 121 0.96 -1.21 2.82
C CYS A 121 2.48 -0.93 2.86
N GLY A 122 2.83 0.34 2.99
CA GLY A 122 4.19 0.88 3.08
C GLY A 122 4.82 0.81 4.47
N VAL A 123 4.06 0.44 5.50
CA VAL A 123 4.58 0.23 6.86
C VAL A 123 5.50 -1.00 6.87
N ALA A 124 6.65 -0.88 7.54
CA ALA A 124 7.61 -1.97 7.63
C ALA A 124 7.05 -3.16 8.44
N ASP A 125 7.36 -4.36 7.97
CA ASP A 125 6.99 -5.62 8.62
C ASP A 125 7.79 -5.88 9.89
N ILE A 126 9.05 -5.44 9.88
CA ILE A 126 10.02 -5.61 10.96
C ILE A 126 10.56 -4.21 11.29
N VAL A 127 10.39 -3.79 12.54
CA VAL A 127 10.84 -2.47 13.00
C VAL A 127 11.94 -2.66 14.03
N ASN A 128 13.11 -2.05 13.79
CA ASN A 128 14.29 -2.14 14.66
C ASN A 128 14.65 -3.60 15.03
N GLY A 129 14.65 -4.50 14.03
CA GLY A 129 14.97 -5.92 14.19
C GLY A 129 13.90 -6.75 14.91
N THR A 130 12.77 -6.15 15.29
CA THR A 130 11.70 -6.88 15.98
C THR A 130 10.63 -7.32 15.00
N ASN A 131 10.53 -8.65 14.77
CA ASN A 131 9.55 -9.26 13.88
C ASN A 131 8.34 -9.76 14.67
N TRP A 132 7.24 -9.02 14.63
CA TRP A 132 6.07 -9.31 15.43
C TRP A 132 5.02 -10.20 14.74
N MET A 133 5.09 -10.38 13.41
CA MET A 133 4.23 -11.32 12.68
C MET A 133 4.41 -12.78 13.10
N ARG A 134 5.47 -13.08 13.87
CA ARG A 134 5.79 -14.43 14.36
C ARG A 134 5.91 -14.52 15.88
N ALA A 135 5.50 -13.50 16.63
CA ALA A 135 5.70 -13.43 18.09
C ALA A 135 5.08 -14.60 18.86
N GLY A 136 3.99 -15.20 18.34
CA GLY A 136 3.36 -16.38 18.93
C GLY A 136 4.06 -17.72 18.67
N LYS A 137 5.07 -17.78 17.77
CA LYS A 137 5.84 -19.02 17.46
C LYS A 137 7.08 -19.16 18.34
N LYS A 138 6.99 -18.91 19.66
CA LYS A 138 8.10 -19.24 20.58
C LYS A 138 8.22 -20.77 20.72
N ARG A 139 9.47 -21.25 20.82
CA ARG A 139 9.90 -22.66 20.89
C ARG A 139 9.06 -23.48 21.91
N PRO A 140 8.88 -24.80 21.70
CA PRO A 140 8.14 -25.64 22.62
C PRO A 140 8.90 -25.69 23.95
N ASN A 141 8.45 -24.92 24.93
CA ASN A 141 8.84 -25.15 26.30
C ASN A 141 7.98 -26.30 26.81
N HIS A 142 8.62 -27.38 27.25
CA HIS A 142 7.96 -28.53 27.88
C HIS A 142 7.32 -28.10 29.21
N GLY A 143 6.12 -27.53 29.16
CA GLY A 143 5.34 -27.09 30.31
C GLY A 143 3.86 -27.38 30.08
N ARG A 144 3.32 -28.24 30.96
CA ARG A 144 1.97 -28.85 30.94
C ARG A 144 0.80 -27.91 30.59
N ASN A 145 -0.09 -28.40 29.72
CA ASN A 145 -1.54 -28.12 29.61
C ASN A 145 -2.01 -26.65 29.72
N ALA A 146 -1.48 -25.76 28.88
CA ALA A 146 -2.21 -24.57 28.46
C ALA A 146 -2.50 -24.71 26.96
N LEU A 147 -3.77 -24.61 26.57
CA LEU A 147 -4.13 -24.38 25.17
C LEU A 147 -3.50 -23.05 24.77
N HIS A 148 -2.35 -23.09 24.10
CA HIS A 148 -1.64 -21.88 23.67
C HIS A 148 -2.35 -21.32 22.44
N THR A 149 -3.22 -20.34 22.64
CA THR A 149 -3.72 -19.50 21.54
C THR A 149 -2.53 -18.69 21.01
N VAL A 150 -2.05 -19.04 19.83
CA VAL A 150 -1.01 -18.28 19.13
C VAL A 150 -1.67 -17.03 18.57
N SER A 151 -1.38 -15.85 19.12
CA SER A 151 -1.84 -14.59 18.53
C SER A 151 -1.15 -14.36 17.18
N HIS A 152 -1.91 -13.99 16.15
CA HIS A 152 -1.40 -13.69 14.81
C HIS A 152 -1.32 -12.19 14.50
N TYR A 153 -2.05 -11.38 15.27
CA TYR A 153 -1.89 -9.93 15.34
C TYR A 153 -0.54 -9.53 15.93
N SER A 154 -0.13 -8.29 15.65
CA SER A 154 1.16 -7.77 16.03
C SER A 154 1.05 -6.30 16.46
N PHE A 155 2.10 -5.77 17.10
CA PHE A 155 2.16 -4.37 17.56
C PHE A 155 3.48 -3.74 17.15
N PHE A 156 3.51 -2.41 17.07
CA PHE A 156 4.77 -1.68 16.96
C PHE A 156 5.62 -1.83 18.22
N GLN A 157 6.93 -1.65 18.08
CA GLN A 157 7.86 -1.69 19.21
C GLN A 157 7.42 -0.70 20.31
N GLY A 158 7.32 -1.19 21.55
CA GLY A 158 6.87 -0.39 22.69
C GLY A 158 5.35 -0.29 22.86
N ASN A 159 4.56 -0.97 22.02
CA ASN A 159 3.10 -0.98 22.04
C ASN A 159 2.50 0.44 22.18
N PRO A 160 2.87 1.37 21.28
CA PRO A 160 2.38 2.75 21.31
C PRO A 160 0.86 2.79 21.22
N LYS A 161 0.26 3.64 22.05
CA LYS A 161 -1.18 3.80 22.19
C LYS A 161 -1.55 5.25 22.31
N TRP A 162 -2.78 5.56 21.89
CA TRP A 162 -3.44 6.77 22.36
C TRP A 162 -3.58 6.75 23.88
N PRO A 163 -3.41 7.89 24.57
CA PRO A 163 -3.60 7.97 26.01
C PRO A 163 -4.98 7.43 26.43
N ALA A 164 -5.07 6.77 27.58
CA ALA A 164 -6.34 6.23 28.07
C ALA A 164 -7.44 7.29 28.24
N SER A 165 -7.06 8.56 28.45
CA SER A 165 -7.97 9.71 28.51
C SER A 165 -8.46 10.20 27.15
N GLN A 166 -7.92 9.68 26.05
CA GLN A 166 -8.18 10.15 24.69
C GLN A 166 -8.82 9.05 23.84
N THR A 167 -10.08 8.74 24.13
CA THR A 167 -10.90 7.79 23.36
C THR A 167 -11.70 8.48 22.25
N HIS A 168 -11.80 9.81 22.25
CA HIS A 168 -12.33 10.57 21.13
C HIS A 168 -11.17 11.11 20.28
N LEU A 169 -11.13 10.70 19.00
CA LEU A 169 -10.11 11.14 18.05
C LEU A 169 -10.75 11.91 16.91
N THR A 170 -10.28 13.13 16.68
CA THR A 170 -10.70 13.91 15.51
C THR A 170 -9.86 13.54 14.29
N TYR A 171 -10.48 13.49 13.12
CA TYR A 171 -9.77 13.28 11.85
C TYR A 171 -10.04 14.41 10.86
N GLY A 172 -9.03 14.78 10.08
CA GLY A 172 -9.12 15.84 9.08
C GLY A 172 -8.54 15.38 7.74
N PHE A 173 -9.05 15.98 6.67
CA PHE A 173 -8.56 15.72 5.31
C PHE A 173 -7.78 16.90 4.77
N ARG A 174 -6.65 16.63 4.14
CA ARG A 174 -5.90 17.65 3.38
C ARG A 174 -6.82 18.26 2.29
N PRO A 175 -6.73 19.58 2.02
CA PRO A 175 -7.48 20.20 0.93
C PRO A 175 -7.28 19.47 -0.41
N GLY A 176 -8.36 19.35 -1.18
CA GLY A 176 -8.37 18.61 -2.45
C GLY A 176 -8.75 17.12 -2.34
N THR A 177 -8.90 16.57 -1.13
CA THR A 177 -9.41 15.20 -0.96
C THR A 177 -10.85 15.08 -1.48
N THR A 178 -11.11 14.08 -2.33
CA THR A 178 -12.40 13.88 -2.99
C THR A 178 -13.51 13.47 -2.01
N ALA A 179 -14.77 13.77 -2.35
CA ALA A 179 -15.91 13.37 -1.51
C ALA A 179 -15.99 11.85 -1.32
N SER A 180 -15.71 11.08 -2.37
CA SER A 180 -15.70 9.61 -2.31
C SER A 180 -14.65 9.07 -1.34
N ALA A 181 -13.44 9.62 -1.34
CA ALA A 181 -12.40 9.24 -0.38
C ALA A 181 -12.77 9.62 1.06
N LYS A 182 -13.34 10.82 1.26
CA LYS A 182 -13.83 11.25 2.58
C LYS A 182 -14.88 10.29 3.13
N SER A 183 -15.87 9.92 2.31
CA SER A 183 -16.92 8.98 2.70
C SER A 183 -16.37 7.58 2.98
N ALA A 184 -15.41 7.09 2.19
CA ALA A 184 -14.79 5.79 2.41
C ALA A 184 -14.00 5.73 3.73
N VAL A 185 -13.19 6.76 4.02
CA VAL A 185 -12.44 6.86 5.27
C VAL A 185 -13.37 6.99 6.47
N ALA A 186 -14.46 7.75 6.37
CA ALA A 186 -15.46 7.85 7.44
C ALA A 186 -16.08 6.48 7.78
N ARG A 187 -16.46 5.67 6.77
CA ARG A 187 -16.98 4.31 6.99
C ARG A 187 -15.94 3.37 7.61
N ALA A 188 -14.67 3.53 7.26
CA ALA A 188 -13.59 2.77 7.89
C ALA A 188 -13.42 3.14 9.38
N PHE A 189 -13.54 4.41 9.75
CA PHE A 189 -13.60 4.83 11.15
C PHE A 189 -14.83 4.26 11.87
N ASP A 190 -16.00 4.23 11.24
CA ASP A 190 -17.21 3.63 11.83
C ASP A 190 -17.01 2.13 12.13
N LYS A 191 -16.37 1.40 11.22
CA LYS A 191 -16.01 -0.02 11.44
C LYS A 191 -15.12 -0.18 12.67
N TRP A 192 -14.06 0.63 12.82
CA TRP A 192 -13.21 0.59 14.01
C TRP A 192 -13.93 1.04 15.29
N ALA A 193 -14.80 2.06 15.22
CA ALA A 193 -15.61 2.50 16.34
C ALA A 193 -16.53 1.37 16.85
N SER A 194 -17.07 0.55 15.93
CA SER A 194 -17.93 -0.59 16.30
C SER A 194 -17.18 -1.73 17.02
N ALA A 195 -15.86 -1.80 16.86
CA ALA A 195 -15.02 -2.87 17.39
C ALA A 195 -14.14 -2.44 18.59
N THR A 196 -14.16 -1.15 18.96
CA THR A 196 -13.25 -0.57 19.95
C THR A 196 -13.97 0.41 20.88
N GLN A 197 -13.24 0.94 21.87
CA GLN A 197 -13.72 2.03 22.72
C GLN A 197 -13.63 3.43 22.06
N PHE A 198 -13.04 3.52 20.86
CA PHE A 198 -12.80 4.80 20.23
C PHE A 198 -14.07 5.36 19.59
N THR A 199 -14.18 6.68 19.61
CA THR A 199 -15.14 7.43 18.81
C THR A 199 -14.40 8.40 17.91
N PHE A 200 -14.93 8.66 16.72
CA PHE A 200 -14.28 9.49 15.73
C PHE A 200 -15.22 10.60 15.26
N SER A 201 -14.67 11.78 15.01
CA SER A 201 -15.41 12.88 14.37
C SER A 201 -14.52 13.61 13.37
N GLN A 202 -15.13 14.05 12.27
CA GLN A 202 -14.40 14.84 11.29
C GLN A 202 -14.22 16.28 11.79
N SER A 203 -12.98 16.76 11.84
CA SER A 203 -12.65 18.17 12.07
C SER A 203 -12.62 18.94 10.74
N GLN A 204 -13.10 20.19 10.76
CA GLN A 204 -12.92 21.13 9.65
C GLN A 204 -11.51 21.76 9.65
N ASP A 205 -10.87 21.81 10.81
CA ASP A 205 -9.48 22.23 10.93
C ASP A 205 -8.56 21.01 10.83
N PHE A 206 -7.98 20.85 9.64
CA PHE A 206 -6.99 19.81 9.35
C PHE A 206 -5.72 19.94 10.22
N GLY A 207 -5.32 21.15 10.60
CA GLY A 207 -4.09 21.40 11.34
C GLY A 207 -4.15 20.84 12.76
N SER A 208 -5.28 21.05 13.44
CA SER A 208 -5.50 20.61 14.83
C SER A 208 -6.04 19.19 14.98
N ALA A 209 -6.46 18.54 13.89
CA ALA A 209 -6.97 17.17 13.94
C ALA A 209 -5.93 16.19 14.53
N ASN A 210 -6.40 15.23 15.35
CA ASN A 210 -5.53 14.17 15.89
C ASN A 210 -5.01 13.28 14.77
N LEU A 211 -5.88 12.94 13.82
CA LEU A 211 -5.60 12.09 12.67
C LEU A 211 -5.64 12.93 11.39
N LYS A 212 -4.58 12.87 10.59
CA LYS A 212 -4.39 13.70 9.39
C LYS A 212 -4.29 12.79 8.16
N ILE A 213 -5.31 12.83 7.31
CA ILE A 213 -5.42 12.01 6.10
C ILE A 213 -5.13 12.85 4.86
N GLY A 214 -4.31 12.32 3.95
CA GLY A 214 -3.98 12.99 2.69
C GLY A 214 -3.63 12.04 1.55
N PHE A 215 -3.68 12.57 0.33
CA PHE A 215 -3.17 11.90 -0.88
C PHE A 215 -1.87 12.59 -1.30
N HIS A 216 -0.81 11.80 -1.48
CA HIS A 216 0.53 12.29 -1.77
C HIS A 216 1.12 11.51 -2.94
N ARG A 217 2.11 12.06 -3.64
CA ARG A 217 2.82 11.37 -4.73
C ARG A 217 4.29 11.40 -4.44
N ARG A 218 4.99 10.31 -4.74
CA ARG A 218 6.46 10.22 -4.70
C ARG A 218 7.03 10.74 -3.38
N ASP A 219 8.12 11.49 -3.41
CA ASP A 219 8.61 12.19 -2.23
C ASP A 219 7.63 13.29 -1.80
N HIS A 220 7.21 13.20 -0.54
CA HIS A 220 6.26 14.10 0.08
C HIS A 220 6.71 14.59 1.45
N GLY A 221 8.02 14.55 1.71
CA GLY A 221 8.66 15.29 2.81
C GLY A 221 8.59 14.64 4.20
N ASP A 222 8.18 13.38 4.29
CA ASP A 222 8.14 12.61 5.54
C ASP A 222 9.22 11.51 5.66
N GLY A 223 10.07 11.38 4.64
CA GLY A 223 11.14 10.39 4.57
C GLY A 223 10.71 9.02 4.02
N PHE A 224 9.44 8.84 3.68
CA PHE A 224 8.89 7.58 3.16
C PHE A 224 8.22 7.82 1.80
N PRO A 225 8.99 8.05 0.72
CA PRO A 225 8.43 8.36 -0.59
C PRO A 225 7.60 7.21 -1.15
N PHE A 226 6.50 7.54 -1.83
CA PHE A 226 5.74 6.58 -2.61
C PHE A 226 6.46 6.22 -3.92
N ASP A 227 6.13 5.06 -4.48
CA ASP A 227 6.84 4.46 -5.61
C ASP A 227 6.11 4.60 -6.94
N GLY A 228 4.87 5.06 -6.97
CA GLY A 228 4.09 5.24 -8.19
C GLY A 228 2.99 4.19 -8.32
N PRO A 229 2.48 3.93 -9.54
CA PRO A 229 1.40 2.97 -9.73
C PRO A 229 1.79 1.56 -9.29
N GLY A 230 0.95 0.94 -8.48
CA GLY A 230 1.21 -0.35 -7.85
C GLY A 230 2.40 -0.32 -6.89
N GLY A 231 2.53 -1.38 -6.09
CA GLY A 231 3.56 -1.43 -5.07
C GLY A 231 3.04 -0.89 -3.74
N THR A 232 3.46 0.31 -3.33
CA THR A 232 3.06 0.88 -2.02
C THR A 232 1.79 1.71 -2.12
N LEU A 233 0.69 1.19 -1.57
CA LEU A 233 -0.63 1.81 -1.71
C LEU A 233 -0.85 3.01 -0.79
N ALA A 234 -0.37 2.89 0.44
CA ALA A 234 -0.57 3.83 1.52
C ALA A 234 0.42 3.53 2.65
N HIS A 235 0.50 4.45 3.61
CA HIS A 235 1.16 4.22 4.90
C HIS A 235 0.56 5.10 5.99
N ALA A 236 0.72 4.64 7.23
CA ALA A 236 0.31 5.37 8.41
C ALA A 236 1.34 5.22 9.54
N TRP A 237 1.23 6.08 10.54
CA TRP A 237 2.12 6.07 11.69
C TRP A 237 1.39 5.58 12.92
N ALA A 238 2.12 4.84 13.76
CA ALA A 238 1.64 4.43 15.07
C ALA A 238 1.24 5.64 15.95
N PRO A 239 0.41 5.43 16.98
CA PRO A 239 0.07 6.47 17.94
C PRO A 239 1.31 7.14 18.56
N THR A 240 1.28 8.43 18.86
CA THR A 240 0.19 9.40 18.65
C THR A 240 0.42 10.29 17.42
N ASN A 241 1.22 9.83 16.44
CA ASN A 241 1.61 10.66 15.30
C ASN A 241 0.40 11.06 14.43
N GLY A 242 -0.49 10.10 14.16
CA GLY A 242 -1.80 10.37 13.57
C GLY A 242 -1.81 10.60 12.06
N ARG A 243 -0.68 10.50 11.35
CA ARG A 243 -0.66 10.65 9.89
C ARG A 243 -1.06 9.37 9.18
N PHE A 244 -1.78 9.53 8.07
CA PHE A 244 -2.13 8.48 7.11
C PHE A 244 -2.10 9.10 5.72
N HIS A 245 -1.20 8.63 4.86
CA HIS A 245 -1.15 9.03 3.46
C HIS A 245 -1.52 7.88 2.52
N TYR A 246 -2.34 8.20 1.52
CA TYR A 246 -2.54 7.38 0.31
C TYR A 246 -1.54 7.77 -0.77
N ASP A 247 -1.10 6.81 -1.58
CA ASP A 247 -0.42 7.11 -2.84
C ASP A 247 -1.45 7.59 -3.89
N ALA A 248 -1.32 8.82 -4.34
CA ALA A 248 -2.19 9.42 -5.35
C ALA A 248 -1.85 8.98 -6.79
N ASP A 249 -0.74 8.26 -6.99
CA ASP A 249 -0.40 7.64 -8.28
C ASP A 249 -1.28 6.39 -8.57
N GLU A 250 -1.98 5.87 -7.55
CA GLU A 250 -2.83 4.68 -7.67
C GLU A 250 -4.22 4.93 -8.27
N VAL A 251 -4.80 3.85 -8.82
CA VAL A 251 -6.18 3.85 -9.31
C VAL A 251 -7.13 3.54 -8.16
N TRP A 252 -7.71 4.57 -7.57
CA TRP A 252 -8.66 4.46 -6.47
C TRP A 252 -10.12 4.25 -6.92
N SER A 253 -10.91 3.59 -6.08
CA SER A 253 -12.33 3.37 -6.29
C SER A 253 -13.11 3.42 -4.97
N ALA A 254 -14.36 3.89 -5.03
CA ALA A 254 -15.22 4.01 -3.84
C ALA A 254 -15.83 2.68 -3.38
N GLY A 255 -15.66 1.62 -4.18
CA GLY A 255 -16.12 0.26 -3.94
C GLY A 255 -15.33 -0.70 -4.83
N PRO A 256 -15.45 -2.03 -4.63
CA PRO A 256 -14.59 -3.01 -5.27
C PRO A 256 -14.77 -2.99 -6.79
N ARG A 257 -13.71 -2.69 -7.52
CA ARG A 257 -13.70 -2.59 -8.98
C ARG A 257 -12.42 -3.21 -9.55
N PRO A 258 -12.51 -4.08 -10.60
CA PRO A 258 -11.32 -4.58 -11.29
C PRO A 258 -10.37 -3.47 -11.73
N GLY A 259 -9.07 -3.70 -11.56
CA GLY A 259 -8.01 -2.73 -11.91
C GLY A 259 -7.95 -1.51 -10.98
N ALA A 260 -8.55 -1.56 -9.79
CA ALA A 260 -8.53 -0.46 -8.83
C ALA A 260 -8.47 -0.94 -7.39
N PHE A 261 -7.87 -0.13 -6.52
CA PHE A 261 -7.86 -0.35 -5.08
C PHE A 261 -9.08 0.31 -4.45
N GLU A 262 -9.70 -0.37 -3.51
CA GLU A 262 -10.88 0.11 -2.82
C GLU A 262 -10.48 1.00 -1.64
N LEU A 263 -10.94 2.25 -1.66
CA LEU A 263 -10.52 3.30 -0.73
C LEU A 263 -10.75 2.92 0.74
N GLU A 264 -11.88 2.28 1.03
CA GLU A 264 -12.29 1.92 2.39
C GLU A 264 -11.45 0.77 2.94
N THR A 265 -11.10 -0.23 2.13
CA THR A 265 -10.24 -1.35 2.52
C THR A 265 -8.87 -0.87 2.92
N VAL A 266 -8.25 -0.02 2.11
CA VAL A 266 -6.97 0.59 2.46
C VAL A 266 -7.11 1.50 3.67
N ALA A 267 -8.18 2.30 3.78
CA ALA A 267 -8.44 3.09 4.98
C ALA A 267 -8.53 2.24 6.24
N LEU A 268 -9.27 1.13 6.17
CA LEU A 268 -9.51 0.24 7.29
C LEU A 268 -8.20 -0.37 7.80
N HIS A 269 -7.30 -0.74 6.88
CA HIS A 269 -5.94 -1.18 7.21
C HIS A 269 -5.12 -0.07 7.90
N GLU A 270 -4.98 1.08 7.26
CA GLU A 270 -4.14 2.17 7.77
C GLU A 270 -4.65 2.74 9.10
N ILE A 271 -5.96 2.75 9.33
CA ILE A 271 -6.52 3.13 10.64
C ILE A 271 -6.12 2.13 11.73
N GLY A 272 -5.95 0.84 11.42
CA GLY A 272 -5.41 -0.11 12.39
C GLY A 272 -4.02 0.29 12.87
N HIS A 273 -3.16 0.79 11.97
CA HIS A 273 -1.86 1.38 12.34
C HIS A 273 -2.01 2.66 13.16
N LEU A 274 -2.94 3.55 12.79
CA LEU A 274 -3.24 4.76 13.57
C LEU A 274 -3.69 4.44 15.00
N LEU A 275 -4.21 3.24 15.24
CA LEU A 275 -4.60 2.73 16.57
C LEU A 275 -3.54 1.82 17.22
N GLY A 276 -2.41 1.57 16.54
CA GLY A 276 -1.24 0.89 17.11
C GLY A 276 -1.09 -0.59 16.77
N LEU A 277 -1.94 -1.14 15.89
CA LEU A 277 -1.73 -2.49 15.35
C LEU A 277 -0.60 -2.50 14.33
N GLY A 278 0.23 -3.54 14.38
CA GLY A 278 1.15 -3.88 13.29
C GLY A 278 0.50 -4.85 12.30
N HIS A 279 1.26 -5.30 11.31
CA HIS A 279 0.76 -6.27 10.33
C HIS A 279 0.43 -7.64 10.95
N SER A 280 -0.67 -8.24 10.51
CA SER A 280 -1.06 -9.61 10.85
C SER A 280 -0.40 -10.60 9.90
N SER A 281 -0.17 -11.82 10.40
CA SER A 281 0.22 -12.96 9.56
C SER A 281 -0.98 -13.70 8.94
N VAL A 282 -2.23 -13.34 9.26
CA VAL A 282 -3.42 -14.01 8.70
C VAL A 282 -3.81 -13.35 7.37
N PRO A 283 -3.82 -14.06 6.22
CA PRO A 283 -4.14 -13.46 4.91
C PRO A 283 -5.49 -12.73 4.84
N ASP A 284 -6.49 -13.25 5.54
CA ASP A 284 -7.84 -12.70 5.54
C ASP A 284 -8.02 -11.49 6.49
N ALA A 285 -7.06 -11.26 7.40
CA ALA A 285 -7.11 -10.12 8.31
C ALA A 285 -6.95 -8.79 7.58
N ILE A 286 -7.61 -7.72 8.05
CA ILE A 286 -7.42 -6.41 7.42
C ILE A 286 -5.98 -5.96 7.58
N MET A 287 -5.33 -6.28 8.71
CA MET A 287 -3.94 -5.93 8.97
C MET A 287 -2.93 -6.79 8.21
N TYR A 288 -3.34 -7.71 7.32
CA TYR A 288 -2.40 -8.36 6.40
C TYR A 288 -1.86 -7.33 5.41
N ALA A 289 -0.54 -7.31 5.21
CA ALA A 289 0.12 -6.21 4.51
C ALA A 289 -0.28 -6.06 3.03
N THR A 290 -0.57 -7.17 2.32
CA THR A 290 -0.90 -7.13 0.88
C THR A 290 -2.39 -6.90 0.68
N ILE A 291 -2.74 -6.01 -0.25
CA ILE A 291 -4.12 -5.67 -0.60
C ILE A 291 -4.27 -5.75 -2.11
N ASP A 292 -5.10 -6.67 -2.57
CA ASP A 292 -5.33 -6.89 -4.00
C ASP A 292 -6.27 -5.84 -4.59
N GLN A 293 -6.26 -5.70 -5.91
CA GLN A 293 -7.22 -4.87 -6.63
C GLN A 293 -8.59 -5.53 -6.67
N GLY A 294 -9.65 -4.72 -6.71
CA GLY A 294 -11.02 -5.19 -6.90
C GLY A 294 -11.62 -5.92 -5.71
N VAL A 295 -10.95 -5.94 -4.56
CA VAL A 295 -11.46 -6.56 -3.33
C VAL A 295 -11.96 -5.51 -2.35
N ALA A 296 -12.94 -5.90 -1.54
CA ALA A 296 -13.36 -5.16 -0.36
C ALA A 296 -13.20 -6.08 0.85
N LYS A 297 -12.56 -5.58 1.92
CA LYS A 297 -12.35 -6.34 3.16
C LYS A 297 -13.06 -5.69 4.35
N GLY A 298 -13.31 -6.51 5.36
CA GLY A 298 -13.80 -6.09 6.67
C GLY A 298 -12.80 -6.43 7.77
N LEU A 299 -13.15 -6.11 9.01
CA LEU A 299 -12.39 -6.54 10.18
C LEU A 299 -12.52 -8.05 10.34
N HIS A 300 -11.37 -8.72 10.51
CA HIS A 300 -11.30 -10.13 10.86
C HIS A 300 -11.22 -10.29 12.39
N GLY A 301 -11.47 -11.51 12.87
CA GLY A 301 -11.37 -11.82 14.30
C GLY A 301 -9.98 -11.58 14.89
N ASP A 302 -8.92 -11.73 14.09
CA ASP A 302 -7.53 -11.43 14.52
C ASP A 302 -7.32 -9.92 14.76
N ASP A 303 -7.89 -9.07 13.91
CA ASP A 303 -7.80 -7.61 14.05
C ASP A 303 -8.53 -7.15 15.33
N ILE A 304 -9.74 -7.68 15.56
CA ILE A 304 -10.56 -7.38 16.73
C ILE A 304 -9.87 -7.87 18.02
N GLN A 305 -9.30 -9.08 18.00
CA GLN A 305 -8.55 -9.60 19.15
C GLN A 305 -7.30 -8.75 19.42
N GLY A 306 -6.57 -8.34 18.38
CA GLY A 306 -5.38 -7.51 18.52
C GLY A 306 -5.68 -6.16 19.16
N ILE A 307 -6.72 -5.47 18.69
CA ILE A 307 -7.05 -4.15 19.22
C ILE A 307 -7.57 -4.22 20.67
N LYS A 308 -8.35 -5.26 20.99
CA LYS A 308 -8.79 -5.57 22.35
C LYS A 308 -7.63 -5.85 23.29
N ALA A 309 -6.68 -6.66 22.84
CA ALA A 309 -5.47 -6.98 23.61
C ALA A 309 -4.58 -5.74 23.84
N LEU A 310 -4.48 -4.84 22.86
CA LEU A 310 -3.68 -3.61 22.99
C LEU A 310 -4.28 -2.67 24.04
N TYR A 311 -5.60 -2.49 24.00
CA TYR A 311 -6.33 -1.51 24.81
C TYR A 311 -6.99 -2.08 26.07
N ASN A 312 -6.87 -3.39 26.32
CA ASN A 312 -7.45 -4.11 27.45
C ASN A 312 -8.99 -3.97 27.55
N VAL A 313 -9.69 -4.22 26.43
CA VAL A 313 -11.16 -4.12 26.32
C VAL A 313 -11.82 -5.38 25.77
#